data_AF-A0A081PT83-F1
#
_entry.id   AF-A0A081PT83-F1
#
_cell.length_a   1.000
_cell.length_b   1.000
_cell.length_c   1.000
_cell.angle_alpha   90.00
_cell.angle_beta   90.00
_cell.angle_gamma   90.00
#
_symmetry.space_group_name_H-M   'P 1'
#
loop_
_entity.id
_entity.type
_entity.pdbx_description
1 polymer ?
#
loop_
_entity_poly.entity_id
_entity_poly.type
_entity_poly.pdbx_seq_one_letter_code
_entity_poly.pdbx_strand_id
1 'polypeptide(L)'
;MEGNDETTFDDKKLLKIFEIERRDREWVQQFGQLLLTMKHIFDTLIVKNVQLENETEWQIKRGKYETYQRNENGGWKYVRINYQNNTFDNLNKNIILLQSMFAVTFTANRDSRWLYEILQFLFNHIEELNQAEFGARFKNFLEKMAVRYAEERLFTEDKSIKKYGAIPVYAFNFVDYVLWKNRAELEKEYKDINFDHFKFAYRRSIEHWYPQNPNGHDGESQLPIEFLHSFGNLCIITDSQNSRFGNSYPEAKLKQWEKEDIFHRQSLKLQMMAEITSKKNRWDIGEIQSMEKEVERYVQNFCNS
;
A
#
# COMPACT_ATOMS: atom_id res chain seq x y z
N MET A 1 -32.87 26.24 -10.38
CA MET A 1 -31.67 25.68 -11.04
C MET A 1 -31.37 24.37 -10.35
N GLU A 2 -31.28 23.34 -11.16
CA GLU A 2 -31.40 21.92 -10.81
C GLU A 2 -30.41 21.48 -9.74
N GLY A 3 -30.95 20.80 -8.73
CA GLY A 3 -30.17 20.11 -7.71
C GLY A 3 -29.51 18.90 -8.34
N ASN A 4 -28.18 18.87 -8.23
CA ASN A 4 -27.27 17.78 -8.56
C ASN A 4 -27.91 16.40 -8.31
N ASP A 5 -28.17 15.64 -9.38
CA ASP A 5 -28.37 14.20 -9.31
C ASP A 5 -27.04 13.56 -8.91
N GLU A 6 -26.72 13.60 -7.61
CA GLU A 6 -25.69 12.74 -7.04
C GLU A 6 -26.12 11.30 -7.33
N THR A 7 -25.39 10.66 -8.25
CA THR A 7 -25.55 9.26 -8.59
C THR A 7 -25.24 8.42 -7.35
N THR A 8 -26.26 8.25 -6.51
CA THR A 8 -26.17 7.42 -5.31
C THR A 8 -26.23 5.98 -5.78
N PHE A 9 -25.10 5.27 -5.66
CA PHE A 9 -24.99 3.82 -5.87
C PHE A 9 -25.70 3.07 -4.72
N ASP A 10 -27.02 3.24 -4.65
CA ASP A 10 -27.92 2.44 -3.82
C ASP A 10 -28.21 1.15 -4.59
N ASP A 11 -27.77 0.01 -4.05
CA ASP A 11 -27.92 -1.31 -4.67
C ASP A 11 -29.39 -1.65 -4.97
N LYS A 12 -30.32 -1.13 -4.16
CA LYS A 12 -31.77 -1.29 -4.35
C LYS A 12 -32.32 -0.48 -5.53
N LYS A 13 -31.56 0.51 -6.03
CA LYS A 13 -31.97 1.35 -7.15
C LYS A 13 -31.31 0.97 -8.47
N LEU A 14 -30.40 -0.01 -8.50
CA LEU A 14 -29.63 -0.36 -9.71
C LEU A 14 -30.52 -0.72 -10.90
N LEU A 15 -31.59 -1.51 -10.70
CA LEU A 15 -32.54 -1.85 -11.78
C LEU A 15 -33.20 -0.61 -12.40
N LYS A 16 -33.52 0.38 -11.56
CA LYS A 16 -34.11 1.65 -11.97
C LYS A 16 -33.07 2.57 -12.63
N ILE A 17 -31.85 2.62 -12.08
CA ILE A 17 -30.73 3.42 -12.62
C ILE A 17 -30.36 2.95 -14.04
N PHE A 18 -30.33 1.64 -14.27
CA PHE A 18 -30.04 1.07 -15.60
C PHE A 18 -31.25 1.01 -16.53
N GLU A 19 -32.44 1.35 -16.03
CA GLU A 19 -33.72 1.28 -16.73
C GLU A 19 -33.95 -0.06 -17.44
N ILE A 20 -33.64 -1.17 -16.77
CA ILE A 20 -33.57 -2.51 -17.41
C ILE A 20 -34.88 -2.88 -18.14
N GLU A 21 -36.03 -2.47 -17.60
CA GLU A 21 -37.36 -2.71 -18.21
C GLU A 21 -37.54 -2.08 -19.60
N ARG A 22 -36.74 -1.07 -19.94
CA ARG A 22 -36.76 -0.36 -21.23
C ARG A 22 -35.67 -0.81 -22.20
N ARG A 23 -34.87 -1.81 -21.81
CA ARG A 23 -33.74 -2.32 -22.61
C ARG A 23 -34.17 -3.53 -23.41
N ASP A 24 -33.62 -3.67 -24.61
CA ASP A 24 -33.87 -4.83 -25.46
C ASP A 24 -33.02 -6.04 -25.03
N ARG A 25 -33.30 -7.17 -25.68
CA ARG A 25 -32.58 -8.42 -25.42
C ARG A 25 -31.08 -8.29 -25.63
N GLU A 26 -30.64 -7.59 -26.67
CA GLU A 26 -29.23 -7.46 -27.01
C GLU A 26 -28.48 -6.68 -25.94
N TRP A 27 -29.02 -5.54 -25.53
CA TRP A 27 -28.46 -4.73 -24.45
C TRP A 27 -28.36 -5.52 -23.14
N VAL A 28 -29.41 -6.27 -22.77
CA VAL A 28 -29.40 -7.07 -21.54
C VAL A 28 -28.33 -8.15 -21.57
N GLN A 29 -28.11 -8.79 -22.73
CA GLN A 29 -27.04 -9.78 -22.91
C GLN A 29 -25.66 -9.15 -22.80
N GLN A 30 -25.42 -8.01 -23.46
CA GLN A 30 -24.15 -7.27 -23.38
C GLN A 30 -23.87 -6.79 -21.96
N PHE A 31 -24.89 -6.26 -21.27
CA PHE A 31 -24.78 -5.84 -19.88
C PHE A 31 -24.45 -7.00 -18.94
N GLY A 32 -25.13 -8.15 -19.10
CA GLY A 32 -24.81 -9.36 -18.34
C GLY A 32 -23.37 -9.85 -18.57
N GLN A 33 -22.92 -9.83 -19.83
CA GLN A 33 -21.54 -10.18 -20.18
C GLN A 33 -20.53 -9.21 -19.55
N LEU A 34 -20.82 -7.91 -19.56
CA LEU A 34 -19.99 -6.89 -18.90
C LEU A 34 -19.90 -7.15 -17.39
N LEU A 35 -21.02 -7.42 -16.70
CA LEU A 35 -21.02 -7.71 -15.26
C LEU A 35 -20.16 -8.94 -14.92
N LEU A 36 -20.30 -10.03 -15.68
CA LEU A 36 -19.49 -11.24 -15.49
C LEU A 36 -18.00 -10.98 -15.73
N THR A 37 -17.69 -10.18 -16.75
CA THR A 37 -16.31 -9.78 -17.08
C THR A 37 -15.69 -8.94 -15.97
N MET A 38 -16.41 -7.93 -15.48
CA MET A 38 -15.96 -7.12 -14.36
C MET A 38 -15.81 -7.94 -13.07
N LYS A 39 -16.74 -8.87 -12.80
CA LYS A 39 -16.63 -9.79 -11.67
C LYS A 39 -15.38 -10.66 -11.76
N HIS A 40 -15.05 -11.18 -12.95
CA HIS A 40 -13.83 -11.93 -13.18
C HIS A 40 -12.57 -11.10 -12.89
N ILE A 41 -12.52 -9.85 -13.39
CA ILE A 41 -11.44 -8.90 -13.09
C ILE A 41 -11.29 -8.71 -11.58
N PHE A 42 -12.40 -8.37 -10.89
CA PHE A 42 -12.39 -8.15 -9.45
C PHE A 42 -11.91 -9.36 -8.65
N ASP A 43 -12.30 -10.56 -9.08
CA ASP A 43 -11.94 -11.76 -8.33
C ASP A 43 -10.51 -12.20 -8.51
N THR A 44 -9.92 -11.92 -9.68
CA THR A 44 -8.62 -12.48 -10.07
C THR A 44 -7.50 -11.46 -10.08
N LEU A 45 -7.77 -10.16 -10.22
CA LEU A 45 -6.75 -9.13 -10.46
C LEU A 45 -6.76 -8.00 -9.43
N ILE A 46 -7.82 -7.87 -8.63
CA ILE A 46 -7.94 -6.84 -7.58
C ILE A 46 -7.58 -7.43 -6.22
N VAL A 47 -6.77 -6.69 -5.46
CA VAL A 47 -6.32 -7.09 -4.11
C VAL A 47 -7.48 -7.16 -3.13
N LYS A 48 -7.45 -8.18 -2.27
CA LYS A 48 -8.40 -8.37 -1.18
C LYS A 48 -7.64 -8.47 0.13
N ASN A 49 -8.12 -7.78 1.16
CA ASN A 49 -7.66 -7.96 2.52
C ASN A 49 -8.47 -9.10 3.15
N VAL A 50 -7.80 -10.17 3.57
CA VAL A 50 -8.46 -11.35 4.14
C VAL A 50 -8.02 -11.54 5.58
N GLN A 51 -9.02 -11.78 6.43
CA GLN A 51 -8.82 -12.11 7.83
C GLN A 51 -8.38 -13.57 7.96
N LEU A 52 -7.19 -13.78 8.51
CA LEU A 52 -6.68 -15.05 9.01
C LEU A 52 -6.90 -15.12 10.53
N GLU A 53 -6.52 -16.24 11.15
CA GLU A 53 -6.76 -16.49 12.58
C GLU A 53 -6.18 -15.38 13.49
N ASN A 54 -4.97 -14.90 13.18
CA ASN A 54 -4.25 -13.95 14.04
C ASN A 54 -3.81 -12.67 13.33
N GLU A 55 -4.10 -12.52 12.04
CA GLU A 55 -3.68 -11.36 11.26
C GLU A 55 -4.51 -11.17 9.99
N THR A 56 -4.30 -10.05 9.30
CA THR A 56 -4.81 -9.83 7.95
C THR A 56 -3.71 -9.99 6.90
N GLU A 57 -4.08 -10.49 5.73
CA GLU A 57 -3.19 -10.65 4.60
C GLU A 57 -3.81 -10.06 3.33
N TRP A 58 -3.01 -9.31 2.58
CA TRP A 58 -3.36 -8.85 1.25
C TRP A 58 -3.06 -9.95 0.24
N GLN A 59 -4.08 -10.36 -0.52
CA GLN A 59 -3.92 -11.43 -1.50
C GLN A 59 -4.66 -11.13 -2.80
N ILE A 60 -4.08 -11.64 -3.88
CA ILE A 60 -4.68 -11.78 -5.20
C ILE A 60 -4.42 -13.22 -5.62
N LYS A 61 -5.49 -14.00 -5.78
CA LYS A 61 -5.42 -15.42 -6.12
C LYS A 61 -6.33 -15.72 -7.29
N ARG A 62 -5.84 -16.57 -8.20
CA ARG A 62 -6.59 -17.01 -9.37
C ARG A 62 -6.96 -18.48 -9.21
N GLY A 63 -8.23 -18.80 -9.46
CA GLY A 63 -8.66 -20.19 -9.56
C GLY A 63 -7.93 -20.86 -10.73
N LYS A 64 -7.17 -21.92 -10.45
CA LYS A 64 -6.61 -22.81 -11.48
C LYS A 64 -7.36 -24.13 -11.46
N TYR A 65 -7.69 -24.65 -12.64
CA TYR A 65 -8.25 -25.98 -12.78
C TYR A 65 -7.11 -27.01 -12.66
N GLU A 66 -7.16 -27.82 -11.62
CA GLU A 66 -6.24 -28.95 -11.45
C GLU A 66 -6.98 -30.23 -11.83
N THR A 67 -6.38 -30.96 -12.79
CA THR A 67 -6.89 -32.28 -13.20
C THR A 67 -6.03 -33.33 -12.52
N TYR A 68 -6.61 -34.06 -11.56
CA TYR A 68 -5.90 -35.15 -10.92
C TYR A 68 -5.85 -36.36 -11.87
N GLN A 69 -4.64 -36.86 -12.13
CA GLN A 69 -4.46 -38.08 -12.90
C GLN A 69 -4.80 -39.30 -12.04
N ARG A 70 -5.14 -40.40 -12.73
CA ARG A 70 -5.57 -41.66 -12.15
C ARG A 70 -4.48 -42.21 -11.23
N ASN A 71 -4.78 -42.36 -9.94
CA ASN A 71 -3.94 -43.16 -9.05
C ASN A 71 -3.96 -44.62 -9.54
N GLU A 72 -2.87 -45.37 -9.34
CA GLU A 72 -2.71 -46.77 -9.80
C GLU A 72 -3.91 -47.68 -9.43
N ASN A 73 -4.65 -47.32 -8.38
CA ASN A 73 -5.83 -48.03 -7.87
C ASN A 73 -7.17 -47.69 -8.54
N GLY A 74 -7.20 -47.03 -9.71
CA GLY A 74 -8.41 -46.94 -10.54
C GLY A 74 -9.46 -45.87 -10.16
N GLY A 75 -9.09 -44.83 -9.43
CA GLY A 75 -9.98 -43.70 -9.11
C GLY A 75 -10.38 -42.84 -10.33
N TRP A 76 -11.56 -42.20 -10.25
CA TRP A 76 -12.11 -41.31 -11.28
C TRP A 76 -11.30 -40.01 -11.43
N LYS A 77 -11.17 -39.51 -12.68
CA LYS A 77 -10.67 -38.15 -12.94
C LYS A 77 -11.70 -37.14 -12.44
N TYR A 78 -11.30 -36.27 -11.53
CA TYR A 78 -12.10 -35.10 -11.15
C TYR A 78 -11.30 -33.82 -11.34
N VAL A 79 -12.01 -32.75 -11.68
CA VAL A 79 -11.45 -31.40 -11.84
C VAL A 79 -11.77 -30.63 -10.56
N ARG A 80 -10.74 -30.09 -9.91
CA ARG A 80 -10.91 -29.19 -8.76
C ARG A 80 -10.43 -27.79 -9.14
N ILE A 81 -11.16 -26.77 -8.69
CA ILE A 81 -10.68 -25.38 -8.79
C ILE A 81 -9.87 -25.09 -7.53
N ASN A 82 -8.57 -24.84 -7.71
CA ASN A 82 -7.67 -24.45 -6.64
C ASN A 82 -7.48 -22.93 -6.64
N TYR A 83 -7.89 -22.28 -5.54
CA TYR A 83 -7.74 -20.84 -5.32
C TYR A 83 -6.53 -20.50 -4.44
N GLN A 84 -5.59 -21.42 -4.25
CA GLN A 84 -4.36 -21.15 -3.48
C GLN A 84 -3.25 -20.54 -4.33
N ASN A 85 -3.35 -20.64 -5.65
CA ASN A 85 -2.31 -20.17 -6.56
C ASN A 85 -2.35 -18.65 -6.74
N ASN A 86 -1.17 -18.03 -6.75
CA ASN A 86 -0.98 -16.63 -7.10
C ASN A 86 -1.50 -16.35 -8.51
N THR A 87 -2.06 -15.16 -8.72
CA THR A 87 -2.52 -14.73 -10.05
C THR A 87 -1.35 -14.47 -11.00
N PHE A 88 -0.31 -13.83 -10.49
CA PHE A 88 0.93 -13.55 -11.21
C PHE A 88 2.04 -14.43 -10.65
N ASP A 89 3.04 -14.77 -11.46
CA ASP A 89 4.14 -15.61 -11.00
C ASP A 89 5.10 -14.81 -10.09
N ASN A 90 6.23 -14.37 -10.62
CA ASN A 90 7.24 -13.59 -9.88
C ASN A 90 6.82 -12.14 -9.56
N LEU A 91 5.71 -11.65 -10.11
CA LEU A 91 5.24 -10.27 -9.93
C LEU A 91 4.12 -10.11 -8.90
N ASN A 92 3.62 -11.21 -8.31
CA ASN A 92 2.44 -11.16 -7.44
C ASN A 92 2.62 -10.21 -6.26
N LYS A 93 3.77 -10.28 -5.58
CA LYS A 93 4.08 -9.42 -4.43
C LYS A 93 4.17 -7.95 -4.83
N ASN A 94 4.76 -7.62 -5.98
CA ASN A 94 4.83 -6.24 -6.48
C ASN A 94 3.42 -5.66 -6.65
N ILE A 95 2.55 -6.40 -7.31
CA ILE A 95 1.19 -5.96 -7.64
C ILE A 95 0.33 -5.88 -6.37
N ILE A 96 0.46 -6.84 -5.45
CA ILE A 96 -0.19 -6.79 -4.13
C ILE A 96 0.25 -5.54 -3.37
N LEU A 97 1.55 -5.24 -3.30
CA LEU A 97 2.05 -4.08 -2.57
C LEU A 97 1.58 -2.77 -3.19
N LEU A 98 1.63 -2.62 -4.52
CA LEU A 98 1.12 -1.43 -5.20
C LEU A 98 -0.38 -1.21 -4.94
N GLN A 99 -1.21 -2.24 -5.12
CA GLN A 99 -2.66 -2.09 -4.90
C GLN A 99 -3.00 -1.88 -3.42
N SER A 100 -2.35 -2.61 -2.51
CA SER A 100 -2.60 -2.45 -1.07
C SER A 100 -2.12 -1.09 -0.56
N MET A 101 -1.05 -0.52 -1.11
CA MET A 101 -0.62 0.86 -0.85
C MET A 101 -1.74 1.86 -1.12
N PHE A 102 -2.40 1.75 -2.27
CA PHE A 102 -3.55 2.59 -2.60
C PHE A 102 -4.74 2.31 -1.66
N ALA A 103 -5.04 1.04 -1.41
CA ALA A 103 -6.17 0.63 -0.57
C ALA A 103 -6.06 1.10 0.89
N VAL A 104 -4.86 1.09 1.49
CA VAL A 104 -4.66 1.59 2.86
C VAL A 104 -4.59 3.10 2.95
N THR A 105 -4.22 3.77 1.85
CA THR A 105 -4.16 5.24 1.80
C THR A 105 -5.54 5.85 1.61
N PHE A 106 -6.29 5.34 0.64
CA PHE A 106 -7.51 5.95 0.15
C PHE A 106 -8.75 5.21 0.65
N THR A 107 -9.01 5.33 1.95
CA THR A 107 -10.08 4.58 2.64
C THR A 107 -11.44 5.25 2.59
N ALA A 108 -11.50 6.54 2.25
CA ALA A 108 -12.77 7.24 2.09
C ALA A 108 -13.46 6.79 0.79
N ASN A 109 -14.77 6.51 0.83
CA ASN A 109 -15.54 6.10 -0.36
C ASN A 109 -15.39 7.04 -1.56
N ARG A 110 -15.15 8.34 -1.31
CA ARG A 110 -14.94 9.38 -2.32
C ARG A 110 -13.56 9.32 -3.01
N ASP A 111 -12.60 8.59 -2.44
CA ASP A 111 -11.22 8.51 -2.93
C ASP A 111 -10.94 7.16 -3.62
N SER A 112 -11.99 6.49 -4.10
CA SER A 112 -11.91 5.24 -4.87
C SER A 112 -11.45 5.44 -6.32
N ARG A 113 -10.95 6.64 -6.68
CA ARG A 113 -10.43 6.94 -8.02
C ARG A 113 -9.32 5.98 -8.43
N TRP A 114 -8.43 5.62 -7.51
CA TRP A 114 -7.35 4.66 -7.78
C TRP A 114 -7.90 3.31 -8.27
N LEU A 115 -8.99 2.83 -7.67
CA LEU A 115 -9.61 1.56 -8.03
C LEU A 115 -10.30 1.69 -9.39
N TYR A 116 -11.00 2.80 -9.64
CA TYR A 116 -11.60 3.08 -10.93
C TYR A 116 -10.57 3.08 -12.06
N GLU A 117 -9.42 3.75 -11.87
CA GLU A 117 -8.35 3.79 -12.86
C GLU A 117 -7.75 2.40 -13.14
N ILE A 118 -7.55 1.59 -12.10
CA ILE A 118 -7.14 0.19 -12.26
C ILE A 118 -8.19 -0.58 -13.06
N LEU A 119 -9.47 -0.46 -12.73
CA LEU A 119 -10.53 -1.17 -13.44
C LEU A 119 -10.63 -0.74 -14.90
N GLN A 120 -10.46 0.54 -15.20
CA GLN A 120 -10.40 1.03 -16.58
C GLN A 120 -9.23 0.41 -17.35
N PHE A 121 -8.03 0.39 -16.76
CA PHE A 121 -6.88 -0.25 -17.37
C PHE A 121 -7.14 -1.74 -17.64
N LEU A 122 -7.62 -2.48 -16.64
CA LEU A 122 -7.90 -3.91 -16.76
C LEU A 122 -8.99 -4.20 -17.80
N PHE A 123 -10.04 -3.38 -17.85
CA PHE A 123 -11.13 -3.51 -18.82
C PHE A 123 -10.64 -3.24 -20.26
N ASN A 124 -9.84 -2.20 -20.47
CA ASN A 124 -9.29 -1.86 -21.78
C ASN A 124 -8.29 -2.90 -22.30
N HIS A 125 -7.73 -3.72 -21.42
CA HIS A 125 -6.78 -4.80 -21.74
C HIS A 125 -7.37 -6.20 -21.49
N ILE A 126 -8.70 -6.36 -21.54
CA ILE A 126 -9.37 -7.62 -21.22
C ILE A 126 -8.90 -8.80 -22.08
N GLU A 127 -8.68 -8.55 -23.38
CA GLU A 127 -8.21 -9.57 -24.33
C GLU A 127 -6.75 -10.00 -24.08
N GLU A 128 -6.01 -9.22 -23.29
CA GLU A 128 -4.59 -9.45 -23.00
C GLU A 128 -4.35 -10.14 -21.66
N LEU A 129 -5.39 -10.31 -20.81
CA LEU A 129 -5.22 -10.78 -19.42
C LEU A 129 -4.50 -12.13 -19.28
N ASN A 130 -4.56 -12.98 -20.31
CA ASN A 130 -3.92 -14.30 -20.33
C ASN A 130 -2.52 -14.30 -20.97
N GLN A 131 -2.05 -13.17 -21.49
CA GLN A 131 -0.72 -13.06 -22.09
C GLN A 131 0.37 -13.08 -21.02
N ALA A 132 1.51 -13.72 -21.31
CA ALA A 132 2.63 -13.83 -20.38
C ALA A 132 3.14 -12.45 -19.90
N GLU A 133 3.14 -11.46 -20.80
CA GLU A 133 3.64 -10.10 -20.53
C GLU A 133 2.64 -9.21 -19.77
N PHE A 134 1.39 -9.64 -19.61
CA PHE A 134 0.36 -8.80 -19.01
C PHE A 134 0.68 -8.40 -17.58
N GLY A 135 1.23 -9.32 -16.78
CA GLY A 135 1.65 -9.02 -15.41
C GLY A 135 2.69 -7.90 -15.35
N ALA A 136 3.66 -7.89 -16.27
CA ALA A 136 4.67 -6.84 -16.35
C ALA A 136 4.05 -5.50 -16.79
N ARG A 137 3.15 -5.53 -17.79
CA ARG A 137 2.41 -4.34 -18.26
C ARG A 137 1.56 -3.73 -17.14
N PHE A 138 0.83 -4.56 -16.40
CA PHE A 138 -0.02 -4.11 -15.29
C PHE A 138 0.79 -3.54 -14.12
N LYS A 139 1.89 -4.22 -13.74
CA LYS A 139 2.83 -3.72 -12.74
C LYS A 139 3.40 -2.35 -13.14
N ASN A 140 3.80 -2.16 -14.40
CA ASN A 140 4.30 -0.88 -14.90
C ASN A 140 3.23 0.22 -14.85
N PHE A 141 1.99 -0.09 -15.28
CA PHE A 141 0.87 0.83 -15.13
C PHE A 141 0.67 1.28 -13.67
N LEU A 142 0.68 0.35 -12.72
CA LEU A 142 0.51 0.65 -11.29
C LEU A 142 1.65 1.51 -10.73
N GLU A 143 2.90 1.28 -11.13
CA GLU A 143 4.03 2.11 -10.72
C GLU A 143 3.94 3.52 -11.32
N LYS A 144 3.60 3.66 -12.59
CA LYS A 144 3.36 4.98 -13.22
C LYS A 144 2.23 5.74 -12.54
N MET A 145 1.16 5.03 -12.18
CA MET A 145 0.07 5.60 -11.39
C MET A 145 0.58 6.07 -10.02
N ALA A 146 1.42 5.27 -9.35
CA ALA A 146 2.01 5.66 -8.07
C ALA A 146 2.91 6.91 -8.19
N VAL A 147 3.78 6.97 -9.19
CA VAL A 147 4.62 8.16 -9.45
C VAL A 147 3.76 9.40 -9.68
N ARG A 148 2.72 9.33 -10.52
CA ARG A 148 1.82 10.46 -10.76
C ARG A 148 1.13 10.95 -9.47
N TYR A 149 0.66 10.01 -8.63
CA TYR A 149 0.09 10.36 -7.33
C TYR A 149 1.11 11.01 -6.39
N ALA A 150 2.37 10.59 -6.44
CA ALA A 150 3.46 11.20 -5.69
C ALA A 150 3.78 12.61 -6.19
N GLU A 151 3.87 12.83 -7.50
CA GLU A 151 4.06 14.16 -8.11
C GLU A 151 2.97 15.15 -7.66
N GLU A 152 1.72 14.71 -7.58
CA GLU A 152 0.60 15.57 -7.13
C GLU A 152 0.62 15.85 -5.61
N ARG A 153 1.16 14.95 -4.78
CA ARG A 153 0.89 14.93 -3.34
C ARG A 153 2.12 14.99 -2.44
N LEU A 154 3.22 14.35 -2.82
CA LEU A 154 4.42 14.19 -2.03
C LEU A 154 5.30 15.45 -2.05
N PHE A 155 5.47 16.04 -3.22
CA PHE A 155 6.45 17.10 -3.44
C PHE A 155 5.86 18.50 -3.40
N THR A 156 6.67 19.45 -2.94
CA THR A 156 6.48 20.89 -3.13
C THR A 156 6.84 21.31 -4.55
N GLU A 157 6.60 22.57 -4.90
CA GLU A 157 6.92 23.12 -6.23
C GLU A 157 8.42 23.05 -6.57
N ASP A 158 9.29 23.13 -5.57
CA ASP A 158 10.75 22.99 -5.71
C ASP A 158 11.23 21.52 -5.73
N LYS A 159 10.29 20.56 -5.81
CA LYS A 159 10.54 19.11 -5.83
C LYS A 159 11.14 18.54 -4.53
N SER A 160 11.12 19.28 -3.42
CA SER A 160 11.45 18.72 -2.11
C SER A 160 10.25 17.97 -1.51
N ILE A 161 10.51 17.05 -0.56
CA ILE A 161 9.42 16.35 0.13
C ILE A 161 8.71 17.33 1.08
N LYS A 162 7.37 17.33 1.07
CA LYS A 162 6.58 18.17 1.99
C LYS A 162 6.91 17.86 3.45
N LYS A 163 6.82 18.89 4.28
CA LYS A 163 7.02 18.80 5.74
C LYS A 163 5.72 18.51 6.48
N TYR A 164 5.83 18.29 7.79
CA TYR A 164 4.67 18.11 8.68
C TYR A 164 3.60 19.19 8.46
N GLY A 165 2.34 18.80 8.54
CA GLY A 165 1.18 19.66 8.26
C GLY A 165 0.76 19.69 6.79
N ALA A 166 1.69 19.52 5.85
CA ALA A 166 1.40 19.45 4.41
C ALA A 166 1.59 18.05 3.80
N ILE A 167 2.47 17.24 4.40
CA ILE A 167 2.78 15.89 3.93
C ILE A 167 1.59 14.93 4.18
N PRO A 168 1.06 14.25 3.14
CA PRO A 168 -0.05 13.33 3.29
C PRO A 168 0.41 11.92 3.68
N VAL A 169 -0.50 11.11 4.24
CA VAL A 169 -0.29 9.68 4.52
C VAL A 169 0.26 8.91 3.30
N TYR A 170 -0.21 9.27 2.10
CA TYR A 170 0.27 8.67 0.84
C TYR A 170 1.79 8.71 0.71
N ALA A 171 2.45 9.77 1.17
CA ALA A 171 3.89 9.93 1.09
C ALA A 171 4.65 8.79 1.76
N PHE A 172 4.24 8.44 2.98
CA PHE A 172 4.89 7.38 3.75
C PHE A 172 4.68 6.01 3.12
N ASN A 173 3.46 5.74 2.65
CA ASN A 173 3.16 4.48 1.99
C ASN A 173 3.90 4.33 0.65
N PHE A 174 4.01 5.42 -0.12
CA PHE A 174 4.80 5.46 -1.35
C PHE A 174 6.29 5.23 -1.07
N VAL A 175 6.85 5.91 -0.06
CA VAL A 175 8.24 5.71 0.36
C VAL A 175 8.48 4.25 0.77
N ASP A 176 7.60 3.65 1.57
CA ASP A 176 7.75 2.24 1.95
C ASP A 176 7.76 1.30 0.74
N TYR A 177 6.93 1.55 -0.29
CA TYR A 177 6.98 0.78 -1.52
C TYR A 177 8.34 0.94 -2.24
N VAL A 178 8.83 2.18 -2.35
CA VAL A 178 10.11 2.49 -2.98
C VAL A 178 11.27 1.83 -2.22
N LEU A 179 11.28 1.88 -0.89
CA LEU A 179 12.27 1.19 -0.07
C LEU A 179 12.21 -0.33 -0.30
N TRP A 180 11.02 -0.93 -0.26
CA TRP A 180 10.84 -2.35 -0.56
C TRP A 180 11.33 -2.73 -1.97
N LYS A 181 11.12 -1.86 -2.95
CA LYS A 181 11.57 -2.05 -4.33
C LYS A 181 13.10 -2.09 -4.43
N ASN A 182 13.79 -1.37 -3.54
CA ASN A 182 15.25 -1.29 -3.43
C ASN A 182 15.85 -2.21 -2.34
N ARG A 183 15.07 -3.16 -1.81
CA ARG A 183 15.47 -4.01 -0.68
C ARG A 183 16.81 -4.74 -0.86
N ALA A 184 17.16 -5.19 -2.06
CA ALA A 184 18.42 -5.88 -2.30
C ALA A 184 19.67 -5.01 -2.02
N GLU A 185 19.55 -3.68 -2.15
CA GLU A 185 20.60 -2.74 -1.71
C GLU A 185 20.51 -2.52 -0.20
N LEU A 186 19.32 -2.21 0.30
CA LEU A 186 19.07 -1.86 1.70
C LEU A 186 19.38 -3.00 2.69
N GLU A 187 19.13 -4.25 2.33
CA GLU A 187 19.43 -5.44 3.16
C GLU A 187 20.93 -5.56 3.51
N LYS A 188 21.82 -4.90 2.75
CA LYS A 188 23.26 -4.87 3.07
C LYS A 188 23.56 -4.00 4.28
N GLU A 189 22.78 -2.95 4.47
CA GLU A 189 22.92 -1.95 5.54
C GLU A 189 21.99 -2.24 6.73
N TYR A 190 20.77 -2.66 6.42
CA TYR A 190 19.67 -2.94 7.35
C TYR A 190 19.39 -4.44 7.48
N LYS A 191 20.35 -5.18 8.03
CA LYS A 191 20.34 -6.65 8.06
C LYS A 191 19.24 -7.24 8.95
N ASP A 192 18.79 -6.47 9.93
CA ASP A 192 17.79 -6.90 10.90
C ASP A 192 16.35 -6.63 10.41
N ILE A 193 16.19 -5.93 9.29
CA ILE A 193 14.89 -5.67 8.65
C ILE A 193 14.59 -6.76 7.62
N ASN A 194 13.46 -7.44 7.81
CA ASN A 194 12.97 -8.40 6.83
C ASN A 194 12.01 -7.73 5.82
N PHE A 195 12.58 -7.21 4.73
CA PHE A 195 11.81 -6.53 3.69
C PHE A 195 10.79 -7.42 2.98
N ASP A 196 11.06 -8.73 2.84
CA ASP A 196 10.15 -9.65 2.13
C ASP A 196 8.82 -9.88 2.87
N HIS A 197 8.83 -9.78 4.21
CA HIS A 197 7.63 -9.87 5.04
C HIS A 197 6.81 -8.58 5.08
N PHE A 198 7.30 -7.49 4.49
CA PHE A 198 6.58 -6.21 4.49
C PHE A 198 5.19 -6.35 3.87
N LYS A 199 4.20 -5.76 4.54
CA LYS A 199 2.84 -5.58 4.05
C LYS A 199 2.29 -4.24 4.51
N PHE A 200 1.50 -3.60 3.64
CA PHE A 200 0.79 -2.39 3.98
C PHE A 200 -0.28 -2.67 5.03
N ALA A 201 -0.43 -1.75 5.98
CA ALA A 201 -1.45 -1.80 7.01
C ALA A 201 -2.07 -0.41 7.16
N TYR A 202 -3.27 -0.36 7.74
CA TYR A 202 -3.99 0.88 7.99
C TYR A 202 -3.29 1.69 9.10
N ARG A 203 -2.39 2.58 8.68
CA ARG A 203 -1.70 3.57 9.53
C ARG A 203 -2.14 4.95 9.05
N ARG A 204 -2.60 5.81 9.96
CA ARG A 204 -3.18 7.11 9.62
C ARG A 204 -2.64 8.26 10.48
N SER A 205 -1.83 7.94 11.47
CA SER A 205 -1.22 8.93 12.35
C SER A 205 0.19 9.23 11.86
N ILE A 206 0.46 10.50 11.58
CA ILE A 206 1.82 10.99 11.35
C ILE A 206 2.41 11.29 12.72
N GLU A 207 3.53 10.63 13.01
CA GLU A 207 4.24 10.74 14.26
C GLU A 207 5.61 11.37 14.07
N HIS A 208 5.99 12.19 15.03
CA HIS A 208 7.33 12.72 15.18
C HIS A 208 8.19 11.71 15.93
N TRP A 209 9.23 11.15 15.30
CA TRP A 209 10.07 10.17 15.96
C TRP A 209 10.80 10.81 17.15
N TYR A 210 11.53 11.89 16.92
CA TYR A 210 11.90 12.82 17.98
C TYR A 210 10.72 13.75 18.30
N PRO A 211 10.22 13.79 19.55
CA PRO A 211 8.97 14.46 19.91
C PRO A 211 9.06 15.99 19.80
N GLN A 212 7.91 16.64 19.56
CA GLN A 212 7.82 18.12 19.52
C GLN A 212 8.01 18.76 20.90
N ASN A 213 7.51 18.10 21.95
CA ASN A 213 7.57 18.58 23.33
C ASN A 213 8.24 17.52 24.21
N PRO A 214 9.56 17.30 24.07
CA PRO A 214 10.26 16.25 24.81
C PRO A 214 9.98 16.34 26.31
N ASN A 215 9.81 15.18 26.96
CA ASN A 215 9.67 15.14 28.42
C ASN A 215 10.94 15.70 29.05
N GLY A 216 10.85 16.85 29.73
CA GLY A 216 11.97 17.67 30.20
C GLY A 216 12.83 17.07 31.32
N HIS A 217 12.80 15.76 31.52
CA HIS A 217 13.62 15.07 32.52
C HIS A 217 15.07 14.87 32.09
N ASP A 218 15.38 14.93 30.78
CA ASP A 218 16.68 14.53 30.24
C ASP A 218 17.52 15.70 29.66
N GLY A 219 17.10 16.96 29.84
CA GLY A 219 17.90 18.14 29.48
C GLY A 219 18.07 18.40 27.97
N GLU A 220 17.48 17.58 27.10
CA GLU A 220 17.49 17.82 25.65
C GLU A 220 16.44 18.87 25.27
N SER A 221 16.89 19.89 24.55
CA SER A 221 16.04 20.98 24.05
C SER A 221 15.17 20.51 22.87
N GLN A 222 14.09 21.25 22.60
CA GLN A 222 13.37 21.11 21.34
C GLN A 222 14.33 21.23 20.15
N LEU A 223 14.18 20.35 19.16
CA LEU A 223 14.91 20.47 17.90
C LEU A 223 14.49 21.76 17.18
N PRO A 224 15.40 22.38 16.40
CA PRO A 224 15.03 23.45 15.49
C PRO A 224 13.89 23.02 14.55
N ILE A 225 12.92 23.92 14.34
CA ILE A 225 11.67 23.68 13.59
C ILE A 225 11.93 23.06 12.21
N GLU A 226 13.03 23.46 11.56
CA GLU A 226 13.41 22.99 10.24
C GLU A 226 13.70 21.48 10.18
N PHE A 227 14.22 20.91 11.28
CA PHE A 227 14.52 19.48 11.43
C PHE A 227 13.37 18.75 12.12
N LEU A 228 12.73 19.38 13.10
CA LEU A 228 11.61 18.79 13.82
C LEU A 228 10.49 18.34 12.88
N HIS A 229 10.11 19.19 11.92
CA HIS A 229 9.04 18.92 10.96
C HIS A 229 9.51 18.33 9.61
N SER A 230 10.81 18.04 9.48
CA SER A 230 11.38 17.43 8.28
C SER A 230 10.89 16.00 8.09
N PHE A 231 10.84 15.52 6.83
CA PHE A 231 10.37 14.17 6.55
C PHE A 231 11.28 13.11 7.17
N GLY A 232 12.57 13.41 7.33
CA GLY A 232 13.53 12.58 8.07
C GLY A 232 13.02 12.19 9.46
N ASN A 233 12.44 13.13 10.20
CA ASN A 233 11.93 12.91 11.56
C ASN A 233 10.49 12.35 11.63
N LEU A 234 9.77 12.29 10.51
CA LEU A 234 8.37 11.85 10.51
C LEU A 234 8.25 10.36 10.18
N CYS A 235 7.31 9.68 10.80
CA CYS A 235 6.93 8.32 10.46
C CYS A 235 5.41 8.15 10.48
N ILE A 236 4.92 7.04 9.91
CA ILE A 236 3.50 6.72 9.93
C ILE A 236 3.22 5.53 10.85
N ILE A 237 2.25 5.70 11.74
CA ILE A 237 1.85 4.73 12.76
C ILE A 237 0.33 4.67 12.90
N THR A 238 -0.15 3.74 13.73
CA THR A 238 -1.58 3.70 14.10
C THR A 238 -1.91 4.77 15.14
N ASP A 239 -3.17 5.22 15.17
CA ASP A 239 -3.63 6.21 16.15
C ASP A 239 -3.47 5.72 17.60
N SER A 240 -3.65 4.41 17.82
CA SER A 240 -3.44 3.77 19.12
C SER A 240 -1.99 3.84 19.58
N GLN A 241 -1.04 3.59 18.67
CA GLN A 241 0.39 3.74 18.99
C GLN A 241 0.74 5.20 19.29
N ASN A 242 0.23 6.14 18.49
CA ASN A 242 0.51 7.56 18.67
C ASN A 242 0.04 8.05 20.04
N SER A 243 -1.18 7.66 20.42
CA SER A 243 -1.76 7.99 21.73
C SER A 243 -0.96 7.46 22.91
N ARG A 244 -0.26 6.33 22.73
CA ARG A 244 0.56 5.69 23.79
C ARG A 244 1.93 6.33 23.94
N PHE A 245 2.50 6.84 22.85
CA PHE A 245 3.84 7.40 22.85
C PHE A 245 3.93 8.77 23.52
N GLY A 246 2.92 9.61 23.33
CA GLY A 246 2.93 10.98 23.85
C GLY A 246 4.23 11.70 23.47
N ASN A 247 4.95 12.18 24.49
CA ASN A 247 6.18 12.97 24.34
C ASN A 247 7.47 12.17 24.55
N SER A 248 7.41 10.84 24.36
CA SER A 248 8.56 9.96 24.56
C SER A 248 9.64 10.18 23.51
N TYR A 249 10.89 9.99 23.91
CA TYR A 249 12.04 9.98 22.99
C TYR A 249 12.10 8.69 22.16
N PRO A 250 12.77 8.70 21.00
CA PRO A 250 13.05 7.53 20.16
C PRO A 250 13.47 6.26 20.90
N GLU A 251 14.37 6.36 21.87
CA GLU A 251 14.91 5.22 22.63
C GLU A 251 13.84 4.61 23.54
N ALA A 252 12.98 5.45 24.13
CA ALA A 252 11.86 5.00 24.95
C ALA A 252 10.76 4.35 24.10
N LYS A 253 10.45 4.94 22.93
CA LYS A 253 9.52 4.36 21.94
C LYS A 253 10.00 2.99 21.47
N LEU A 254 11.30 2.86 21.18
CA LEU A 254 11.91 1.61 20.75
C LEU A 254 11.81 0.53 21.83
N LYS A 255 12.24 0.81 23.06
CA LYS A 255 12.15 -0.15 24.19
C LYS A 255 10.73 -0.66 24.41
N GLN A 256 9.74 0.23 24.26
CA GLN A 256 8.33 -0.15 24.40
C GLN A 256 7.92 -1.16 23.31
N TRP A 257 8.27 -0.90 22.05
CA TRP A 257 7.88 -1.76 20.93
C TRP A 257 8.67 -3.06 20.81
N GLU A 258 9.93 -3.07 21.26
CA GLU A 258 10.72 -4.30 21.42
C GLU A 258 10.03 -5.23 22.43
N LYS A 259 9.55 -4.69 23.56
CA LYS A 259 8.80 -5.45 24.56
C LYS A 259 7.49 -6.03 24.01
N GLU A 260 6.85 -5.33 23.09
CA GLU A 260 5.58 -5.74 22.47
C GLU A 260 5.78 -6.67 21.26
N ASP A 261 7.00 -6.85 20.78
CA ASP A 261 7.35 -7.60 19.56
C ASP A 261 6.47 -7.21 18.35
N ILE A 262 6.31 -5.91 18.12
CA ILE A 262 5.54 -5.37 16.99
C ILE A 262 6.37 -4.60 15.98
N PHE A 263 7.68 -4.47 16.22
CA PHE A 263 8.53 -3.60 15.43
C PHE A 263 8.66 -4.06 13.98
N HIS A 264 8.80 -5.37 13.76
CA HIS A 264 8.82 -6.02 12.44
C HIS A 264 7.53 -5.77 11.62
N ARG A 265 6.45 -5.31 12.27
CA ARG A 265 5.15 -4.99 11.64
C ARG A 265 4.97 -3.51 11.33
N GLN A 266 5.97 -2.65 11.58
CA GLN A 266 5.86 -1.21 11.32
C GLN A 266 6.18 -0.86 9.86
N SER A 267 6.02 0.41 9.48
CA SER A 267 6.47 0.93 8.17
C SER A 267 7.96 0.70 7.98
N LEU A 268 8.42 0.50 6.74
CA LEU A 268 9.84 0.22 6.46
C LEU A 268 10.72 1.41 6.81
N LYS A 269 10.30 2.64 6.49
CA LYS A 269 11.03 3.84 6.89
C LYS A 269 11.20 3.89 8.42
N LEU A 270 10.14 3.61 9.17
CA LEU A 270 10.22 3.59 10.63
C LEU A 270 11.14 2.49 11.13
N GLN A 271 11.13 1.32 10.51
CA GLN A 271 12.05 0.24 10.84
C GLN A 271 13.51 0.66 10.68
N MET A 272 13.84 1.32 9.57
CA MET A 272 15.18 1.88 9.32
C MET A 272 15.56 2.96 10.35
N MET A 273 14.62 3.86 10.68
CA MET A 273 14.86 4.91 11.69
C MET A 273 15.22 4.30 13.05
N ALA A 274 14.49 3.29 13.50
CA ALA A 274 14.79 2.66 14.78
C ALA A 274 16.07 1.82 14.77
N GLU A 275 16.42 1.17 13.65
CA GLU A 275 17.69 0.46 13.55
C GLU A 275 18.86 1.44 13.72
N ILE A 276 18.76 2.64 13.13
CA ILE A 276 19.73 3.73 13.36
C ILE A 276 19.72 4.19 14.81
N THR A 277 18.53 4.44 15.40
CA THR A 277 18.41 4.81 16.82
C THR A 277 19.06 3.78 17.72
N SER A 278 18.83 2.48 17.48
CA SER A 278 19.41 1.38 18.24
C SER A 278 20.94 1.34 18.12
N LYS A 279 21.47 1.42 16.89
CA LYS A 279 22.91 1.39 16.62
C LYS A 279 23.66 2.59 17.20
N LYS A 280 23.05 3.77 17.21
CA LYS A 280 23.69 5.03 17.64
C LYS A 280 23.32 5.45 19.06
N ASN A 281 22.29 4.82 19.64
CA ASN A 281 21.67 5.21 20.91
C ASN A 281 21.34 6.72 20.96
N ARG A 282 20.89 7.26 19.82
CA ARG A 282 20.46 8.66 19.65
C ARG A 282 19.67 8.82 18.36
N TRP A 283 18.85 9.86 18.28
CA TRP A 283 18.27 10.34 17.03
C TRP A 283 18.14 11.87 17.05
N ASP A 284 19.00 12.55 16.31
CA ASP A 284 19.12 14.01 16.32
C ASP A 284 19.25 14.54 14.86
N ILE A 285 19.52 15.84 14.68
CA ILE A 285 19.64 16.55 13.41
C ILE A 285 20.42 15.75 12.36
N GLY A 286 21.57 15.17 12.75
CA GLY A 286 22.41 14.40 11.82
C GLY A 286 21.72 13.14 11.28
N GLU A 287 21.03 12.39 12.13
CA GLU A 287 20.26 11.20 11.75
C GLU A 287 19.04 11.59 10.90
N ILE A 288 18.34 12.65 11.28
CA ILE A 288 17.19 13.20 10.57
C ILE A 288 17.58 13.56 9.12
N GLN A 289 18.65 14.34 8.95
CA GLN A 289 19.13 14.76 7.64
C GLN A 289 19.62 13.56 6.80
N SER A 290 20.30 12.60 7.43
CA SER A 290 20.77 11.40 6.74
C SER A 290 19.61 10.57 6.21
N MET A 291 18.60 10.33 7.05
CA MET A 291 17.39 9.58 6.68
C MET A 291 16.60 10.28 5.57
N GLU A 292 16.43 11.60 5.66
CA GLU A 292 15.73 12.37 4.63
C GLU A 292 16.44 12.26 3.27
N LYS A 293 17.77 12.49 3.24
CA LYS A 293 18.58 12.38 2.02
C LYS A 293 18.56 10.98 1.42
N GLU A 294 18.64 9.95 2.26
CA GLU A 294 18.60 8.57 1.80
C GLU A 294 17.27 8.24 1.13
N VAL A 295 16.16 8.59 1.78
CA VAL A 295 14.83 8.40 1.20
C VAL A 295 14.64 9.21 -0.08
N GLU A 296 15.03 10.48 -0.09
CA GLU A 296 14.96 11.34 -1.27
C GLU A 296 15.71 10.73 -2.46
N ARG A 297 16.90 10.17 -2.23
CA ARG A 297 17.69 9.48 -3.26
C ARG A 297 16.90 8.34 -3.90
N TYR A 298 16.32 7.45 -3.10
CA TYR A 298 15.55 6.31 -3.64
C TYR A 298 14.27 6.76 -4.34
N VAL A 299 13.56 7.73 -3.76
CA VAL A 299 12.34 8.31 -4.33
C VAL A 299 12.61 8.96 -5.68
N GLN A 300 13.64 9.81 -5.78
CA GLN A 300 14.00 10.48 -7.03
C GLN A 300 14.43 9.47 -8.10
N ASN A 301 15.24 8.46 -7.74
CA ASN A 301 15.63 7.41 -8.66
C ASN A 301 14.42 6.65 -9.20
N PHE A 302 13.45 6.33 -8.35
CA PHE A 302 12.23 5.62 -8.75
C PHE A 302 11.32 6.48 -9.64
N CYS A 303 11.10 7.76 -9.30
CA CYS A 303 10.26 8.66 -10.10
C CYS A 303 10.86 8.98 -11.48
N ASN A 304 12.19 8.92 -11.63
CA ASN A 304 12.88 9.21 -12.88
C ASN A 304 13.19 7.96 -13.74
N SER A 305 12.77 6.77 -13.29
CA SER A 305 13.09 5.48 -13.93
C SER A 305 12.16 5.02 -15.06
#